data_AF-K2AQM7-F1
#
_entry.id   AF-K2AQM7-F1
#
_cell.length_a   1.000
_cell.length_b   1.000
_cell.length_c   1.000
_cell.angle_alpha   90.00
_cell.angle_beta   90.00
_cell.angle_gamma   90.00
#
_symmetry.space_group_name_H-M   'P 1'
#
loop_
_entity.id
_entity.type
_entity.pdbx_description
1 polymer ?
#
loop_
_entity_poly.entity_id
_entity_poly.type
_entity_poly.pdbx_seq_one_letter_code
_entity_poly.pdbx_strand_id
1 'polypeptide(L)'
;MEVYQWLFRQNGFKVSPTGYFVYCNGVTDKDMFDGKLEFNIKLLPYKGDDSWVEGTIKDLHKCLNGSKIPESGENCDYCAYLEAVKSI
;
A
#
# COMPACT_ATOMS: atom_id res chain seq x y z
N MET A 1 -5.83 -1.30 1.99
CA MET A 1 -6.94 -2.27 2.13
C MET A 1 -8.05 -1.99 1.11
N GLU A 2 -8.42 -0.73 0.90
CA GLU A 2 -9.55 -0.31 0.07
C GLU A 2 -9.50 -0.81 -1.38
N VAL A 3 -8.33 -0.84 -2.01
CA VAL A 3 -8.15 -1.42 -3.36
C VAL A 3 -8.60 -2.89 -3.42
N TYR A 4 -8.32 -3.68 -2.38
CA TYR A 4 -8.79 -5.07 -2.32
C TYR A 4 -10.30 -5.12 -2.07
N GLN A 5 -10.84 -4.28 -1.19
CA GLN A 5 -12.30 -4.24 -1.00
C GLN A 5 -13.02 -3.93 -2.30
N TRP A 6 -12.53 -2.93 -3.04
CA TRP A 6 -13.01 -2.58 -4.37
C TRP A 6 -12.97 -3.77 -5.32
N LEU A 7 -11.80 -4.41 -5.47
CA LEU A 7 -11.63 -5.54 -6.39
C LEU A 7 -12.60 -6.69 -6.10
N PHE A 8 -12.78 -7.06 -4.83
CA PHE A 8 -13.71 -8.13 -4.46
C PHE A 8 -15.18 -7.71 -4.67
N ARG A 9 -15.53 -6.44 -4.43
CA ARG A 9 -16.87 -5.92 -4.75
C ARG A 9 -17.14 -5.96 -6.26
N GLN A 10 -16.17 -5.58 -7.09
CA GLN A 10 -16.29 -5.67 -8.55
C GLN A 10 -16.45 -7.11 -9.03
N ASN A 11 -15.89 -8.08 -8.31
CA ASN A 11 -16.08 -9.51 -8.57
C ASN A 11 -17.41 -10.07 -8.00
N GLY A 12 -18.33 -9.22 -7.53
CA GLY A 12 -19.67 -9.61 -7.08
C GLY A 12 -19.73 -10.18 -5.66
N PHE A 13 -18.64 -10.15 -4.90
CA PHE A 13 -18.64 -10.62 -3.52
C PHE A 13 -19.29 -9.61 -2.57
N LYS A 14 -19.93 -10.10 -1.51
CA LYS A 14 -20.37 -9.27 -0.39
C LYS A 14 -19.16 -8.96 0.49
N VAL A 15 -18.74 -7.69 0.52
CA VAL A 15 -17.55 -7.24 1.25
C VAL A 15 -17.95 -6.25 2.33
N SER A 16 -17.58 -6.53 3.59
CA SER A 16 -17.75 -5.62 4.72
C SER A 16 -17.03 -4.29 4.49
N PRO A 17 -17.57 -3.14 4.93
CA PRO A 17 -16.83 -1.87 4.95
C PRO A 17 -15.66 -1.89 5.96
N THR A 18 -15.73 -2.74 6.97
CA THR A 18 -14.65 -2.90 7.97
C THR A 18 -13.72 -4.03 7.56
N GLY A 19 -12.45 -3.70 7.29
CA GLY A 19 -11.33 -4.63 7.22
C GLY A 19 -10.54 -4.65 8.53
N TYR A 20 -9.66 -5.63 8.70
CA TYR A 20 -8.83 -5.75 9.89
C TYR A 20 -7.37 -5.92 9.51
N PHE A 21 -6.50 -5.17 10.18
CA PHE A 21 -5.06 -5.38 10.12
C PHE A 21 -4.63 -6.26 11.30
N VAL A 22 -4.03 -7.40 11.00
CA VAL A 22 -3.36 -8.24 12.00
C VAL A 22 -1.94 -7.75 12.11
N TYR A 23 -1.59 -7.14 13.23
CA TYR A 23 -0.24 -6.65 13.50
C TYR A 23 0.45 -7.59 14.48
N CYS A 24 1.57 -8.16 14.07
CA CYS A 24 2.37 -9.08 14.86
C CYS A 24 3.68 -8.39 15.24
N ASN A 25 3.79 -7.94 16.49
CA ASN A 25 5.00 -7.29 17.00
C ASN A 25 5.86 -8.28 17.76
N GLY A 26 7.11 -8.45 17.35
CA GLY A 26 8.09 -9.20 18.12
C GLY A 26 8.32 -8.55 19.48
N VAL A 27 8.38 -9.38 20.53
CA VAL A 27 8.69 -8.95 21.89
C VAL A 27 10.21 -8.90 22.03
N THR A 28 10.78 -7.70 22.12
CA THR A 28 12.23 -7.48 22.16
C THR A 28 12.77 -7.20 23.56
N ASP A 29 11.90 -7.07 24.56
CA ASP A 29 12.21 -6.72 25.94
C ASP A 29 12.32 -7.95 26.87
N LYS A 30 12.72 -9.10 26.31
CA LYS A 30 12.99 -10.31 27.10
C LYS A 30 14.40 -10.28 27.66
N ASP A 31 14.56 -10.63 28.93
CA ASP A 31 15.84 -10.60 29.65
C ASP A 31 16.93 -11.44 28.96
N MET A 32 16.56 -12.53 28.28
CA MET A 32 17.45 -13.32 27.42
C MET A 32 16.66 -13.98 26.28
N PHE A 33 17.36 -14.25 25.18
CA PHE A 33 16.85 -15.05 24.07
C PHE A 33 17.03 -16.54 24.40
N ASP A 34 15.93 -17.24 24.72
CA ASP A 34 15.88 -18.66 25.08
C ASP A 34 15.62 -19.58 23.87
N GLY A 35 15.93 -19.12 22.65
CA GLY A 35 15.62 -19.83 21.42
C GLY A 35 14.15 -19.75 20.99
N LYS A 36 13.34 -18.92 21.66
CA LYS A 36 11.94 -18.65 21.30
C LYS A 36 11.76 -17.18 20.92
N LEU A 37 10.94 -16.95 19.90
CA LEU A 37 10.44 -15.61 19.58
C LEU A 37 9.00 -15.51 20.07
N GLU A 38 8.76 -14.51 20.93
CA GLU A 38 7.44 -14.19 21.41
C GLU A 38 6.88 -12.99 20.64
N PHE A 39 5.56 -12.99 20.43
CA PHE A 39 4.89 -11.96 19.65
C PHE A 39 3.62 -11.46 20.35
N ASN A 40 3.41 -10.15 20.28
CA ASN A 40 2.15 -9.50 20.62
C ASN A 40 1.32 -9.31 19.34
N ILE A 41 0.16 -9.98 19.28
CA ILE A 41 -0.75 -9.88 18.14
C ILE A 41 -1.87 -8.89 18.48
N LYS A 42 -2.07 -7.90 17.60
CA LYS A 42 -3.19 -6.95 17.67
C LYS A 42 -4.05 -7.06 16.42
N LEU A 43 -5.37 -7.04 16.61
CA LEU A 43 -6.33 -6.94 15.53
C LEU A 43 -6.89 -5.52 15.50
N LEU A 44 -6.54 -4.76 14.46
CA LEU A 44 -6.90 -3.35 14.33
C LEU A 44 -8.04 -3.20 13.32
N PRO A 45 -9.25 -2.76 13.74
CA PRO A 45 -10.34 -2.52 12.80
C PRO A 45 -10.08 -1.25 11.98
N TYR A 46 -10.43 -1.31 10.71
CA TYR A 46 -10.33 -0.19 9.79
C TYR A 46 -11.55 -0.13 8.87
N LYS A 47 -12.30 0.96 8.95
CA LYS A 47 -13.43 1.22 8.06
C LYS A 47 -12.90 1.84 6.77
N GLY A 48 -12.92 1.08 5.68
CA GLY A 48 -12.44 1.53 4.37
C GLY A 48 -13.50 2.24 3.56
N ASP A 49 -13.04 3.15 2.70
CA ASP A 49 -13.82 3.82 1.65
C ASP A 49 -13.08 3.64 0.32
N ASP A 50 -13.66 2.88 -0.60
CA ASP A 50 -13.07 2.60 -1.90
C ASP A 50 -13.63 3.47 -3.04
N SER A 51 -14.41 4.51 -2.73
CA SER A 51 -15.02 5.40 -3.72
C SER A 51 -14.01 6.08 -4.64
N TRP A 52 -12.77 6.28 -4.19
CA TRP A 52 -11.69 6.90 -4.96
C TRP A 52 -11.00 5.93 -5.94
N VAL A 53 -11.06 4.62 -5.68
CA VAL A 53 -10.20 3.63 -6.35
C VAL A 53 -10.47 3.57 -7.86
N GLU A 54 -11.74 3.53 -8.27
CA GLU A 54 -12.09 3.41 -9.69
C GLU A 54 -11.63 4.62 -10.51
N GLY A 55 -11.81 5.82 -9.97
CA GLY A 55 -11.36 7.07 -10.61
C GLY A 55 -9.84 7.05 -10.81
N THR A 56 -9.10 6.72 -9.74
CA THR A 56 -7.64 6.65 -9.81
C THR A 56 -7.14 5.59 -10.79
N ILE A 57 -7.79 4.42 -10.91
CA ILE A 57 -7.41 3.41 -11.90
C ILE A 57 -7.57 3.95 -13.33
N LYS A 58 -8.67 4.66 -13.61
CA LYS A 58 -8.89 5.29 -14.93
C LYS A 58 -7.81 6.33 -15.24
N ASP A 59 -7.44 7.15 -14.26
CA ASP A 59 -6.40 8.17 -14.42
C ASP A 59 -5.02 7.55 -14.64
N LEU A 60 -4.68 6.50 -13.89
CA LEU A 60 -3.45 5.73 -14.07
C LEU A 60 -3.37 5.11 -15.46
N HIS A 61 -4.46 4.48 -15.93
CA HIS A 61 -4.52 3.89 -17.28
C HIS A 61 -4.34 4.96 -18.36
N LYS A 62 -4.94 6.13 -18.20
CA LYS A 62 -4.77 7.27 -19.12
C LYS A 62 -3.32 7.78 -19.12
N CYS A 63 -2.70 7.91 -17.96
CA CYS A 63 -1.30 8.32 -17.82
C CYS A 63 -0.37 7.31 -18.51
N LEU A 64 -0.54 6.01 -18.22
CA LEU A 64 0.29 4.93 -18.75
C LEU A 64 0.25 4.84 -20.28
N ASN A 65 -0.91 5.03 -20.88
CA ASN A 65 -1.08 4.98 -22.34
C ASN A 65 -0.91 6.35 -23.02
N GLY A 66 -0.54 7.38 -22.26
CA GLY A 66 -0.30 8.72 -22.79
C GLY A 66 1.04 8.79 -23.56
N SER A 67 1.12 9.71 -24.51
CA SER A 67 2.38 10.02 -25.19
C SER A 67 3.28 10.98 -24.40
N LYS A 68 2.71 11.70 -23.41
CA LYS A 68 3.44 12.62 -22.53
C LYS A 68 3.94 11.87 -21.31
N ILE A 69 5.25 11.90 -21.10
CA ILE A 69 5.89 11.40 -19.87
C ILE A 69 5.47 12.32 -18.70
N PRO A 70 5.00 11.77 -17.57
CA PRO A 70 4.63 12.57 -16.41
C PRO A 70 5.84 13.26 -15.78
N GLU A 71 5.58 14.35 -15.04
CA GLU A 71 6.62 15.05 -14.28
C GLU A 71 7.16 14.17 -13.15
N SER A 72 8.42 14.40 -12.78
CA SER A 72 9.05 13.73 -11.66
C SER A 72 8.36 14.08 -10.35
N GLY A 73 8.11 13.06 -9.52
CA GLY A 73 7.61 13.29 -8.17
C GLY A 73 8.71 13.78 -7.23
N GLU A 74 8.33 14.61 -6.25
CA GLU A 74 9.24 15.20 -5.25
C GLU A 74 10.09 14.14 -4.51
N ASN A 75 9.52 12.96 -4.25
CA ASN A 75 10.16 11.86 -3.53
C ASN A 75 10.41 10.63 -4.43
N CYS A 76 10.64 10.85 -5.72
CA CYS A 76 10.90 9.76 -6.68
C CYS A 76 12.40 9.45 -6.77
N ASP A 77 12.87 8.43 -6.05
CA ASP A 77 14.29 8.02 -6.05
C ASP A 77 14.83 7.71 -7.46
N TYR A 78 14.01 7.09 -8.31
CA TYR A 78 14.37 6.81 -9.70
C TYR A 78 14.50 8.07 -10.55
N CYS A 79 13.65 9.06 -10.30
CA CYS A 79 13.70 10.34 -11.00
C CYS A 79 14.97 11.10 -10.59
N ALA A 80 15.25 11.17 -9.28
CA ALA A 80 16.46 11.77 -8.74
C ALA A 80 17.74 11.08 -9.27
N TYR A 81 17.75 9.76 -9.34
CA TYR A 81 18.84 9.00 -9.94
C TYR A 81 19.06 9.37 -11.42
N LEU A 82 17.99 9.42 -12.23
CA LEU A 82 18.10 9.78 -13.64
C LEU A 82 18.59 11.22 -13.84
N GLU A 83 18.20 12.16 -12.98
CA GLU A 83 18.71 13.53 -13.01
C GLU A 83 20.20 13.60 -12.67
N ALA A 84 20.63 12.87 -11.63
CA ALA A 84 22.03 12.80 -11.24
C ALA A 84 22.93 12.20 -12.33
N VAL A 85 22.46 11.20 -13.08
CA VAL A 85 23.23 10.61 -14.18
C VAL A 85 23.33 11.55 -15.38
N LYS A 86 22.31 12.37 -15.65
CA LYS A 86 22.30 13.33 -16.77
C LYS A 86 23.16 14.58 -16.52
N SER A 87 23.52 14.88 -15.27
CA SER A 87 24.30 16.05 -14.89
C SER A 87 25.82 15.84 -14.88
N ILE A 88 26.27 14.64 -15.27
CA ILE A 88 27.67 14.24 -15.48
C ILE A 88 27.99 14.32 -16.99
#